data_AF-A0A822BIB4-F1
#
_entry.id   AF-A0A822BIB4-F1
#
_cell.length_a   1.000
_cell.length_b   1.000
_cell.length_c   1.000
_cell.angle_alpha   90.00
_cell.angle_beta   90.00
_cell.angle_gamma   90.00
#
_symmetry.space_group_name_H-M   'P 1'
#
loop_
_entity.id
_entity.type
_entity.pdbx_description
1 polymer ?
#
loop_
_entity_poly.entity_id
_entity_poly.type
_entity_poly.pdbx_seq_one_letter_code
_entity_poly.pdbx_strand_id
1 'polypeptide(L)'
;GSMNANITATGAMIALGLTYFNTKNKDIAEWFTPNDIMRLIELIRPDLLLLRTVVYNLISWESITNTTEWIEKQIPVALSKNAFQTEPSLNTYDAESITQAYCYLVSGVCFSLALKYAGTWNEQTANIIRTYFKQFQIYIDRPADYVENDPDCYAPDTITLEFVISTLVLSLAMVMAGSGDLQLLNLLQALQTRVGPDRAHVTYGSHVAVSMALGLLLLGGGR
;
A
#
# COMPACT_ATOMS: atom_id res chain seq x y z
N GLY A 1 -26.80 0.81 -22.23
CA GLY A 1 -26.04 -0.13 -21.39
C GLY A 1 -24.80 0.56 -20.90
N SER A 2 -24.78 1.02 -19.66
CA SER A 2 -23.58 1.57 -19.04
C SER A 2 -22.58 0.43 -18.86
N MET A 3 -21.47 0.47 -19.60
CA MET A 3 -20.32 -0.40 -19.30
C MET A 3 -19.92 -0.16 -17.85
N ASN A 4 -19.74 -1.22 -17.07
CA ASN A 4 -19.27 -1.12 -15.70
C ASN A 4 -17.83 -0.61 -15.73
N ALA A 5 -17.66 0.72 -15.71
CA ALA A 5 -16.36 1.39 -15.81
C ALA A 5 -15.37 0.84 -14.77
N ASN A 6 -15.86 0.41 -13.61
CA ASN A 6 -15.04 -0.19 -12.56
C ASN A 6 -14.30 -1.48 -12.95
N ILE A 7 -14.84 -2.27 -13.89
CA ILE A 7 -14.23 -3.53 -14.35
C ILE A 7 -13.19 -3.25 -15.43
N THR A 8 -13.48 -2.33 -16.36
CA THR A 8 -12.57 -1.96 -17.44
C THR A 8 -11.49 -0.97 -17.00
N ALA A 9 -11.73 -0.21 -15.93
CA ALA A 9 -10.82 0.82 -15.45
C ALA A 9 -9.47 0.25 -15.00
N THR A 10 -9.45 -0.85 -14.25
CA THR A 10 -8.19 -1.42 -13.74
C THR A 10 -7.24 -1.80 -14.87
N GLY A 11 -7.74 -2.55 -15.86
CA GLY A 11 -6.98 -2.95 -17.04
C GLY A 11 -6.52 -1.75 -17.88
N ALA A 12 -7.42 -0.80 -18.12
CA ALA A 12 -7.10 0.41 -18.88
C ALA A 12 -6.05 1.28 -18.17
N MET A 13 -6.13 1.46 -16.86
CA MET A 13 -5.16 2.24 -16.09
C MET A 13 -3.76 1.64 -16.16
N ILE A 14 -3.63 0.32 -15.97
CA ILE A 14 -2.34 -0.36 -16.07
C ILE A 14 -1.80 -0.29 -17.50
N ALA A 15 -2.65 -0.53 -18.51
CA ALA A 15 -2.26 -0.42 -19.90
C ALA A 15 -1.73 0.98 -20.23
N LEU A 16 -2.44 2.04 -19.80
CA LEU A 16 -2.00 3.43 -19.98
C LEU A 16 -0.68 3.71 -19.25
N GLY A 17 -0.55 3.24 -18.00
CA GLY A 17 0.69 3.39 -17.24
C GLY A 17 1.89 2.72 -17.90
N LEU A 18 1.69 1.57 -18.54
CA LEU A 18 2.73 0.86 -19.30
C LEU A 18 3.01 1.50 -20.65
N THR A 19 2.00 1.99 -21.38
CA THR A 19 2.22 2.68 -22.66
C THR A 19 2.98 3.99 -22.50
N TYR A 20 2.77 4.69 -21.38
CA TYR A 20 3.43 5.95 -21.05
C TYR A 20 4.54 5.80 -20.01
N PHE A 21 5.02 4.57 -19.80
CA PHE A 21 6.08 4.28 -18.84
C PHE A 21 7.33 5.13 -19.12
N ASN A 22 7.81 5.82 -18.10
CA ASN A 22 8.98 6.71 -18.16
C ASN A 22 8.93 7.80 -19.26
N THR A 23 7.75 8.19 -19.74
CA THR A 23 7.62 9.25 -20.75
C THR A 23 7.65 10.66 -20.15
N LYS A 24 7.44 10.79 -18.82
CA LYS A 24 7.29 12.07 -18.10
C LYS A 24 6.22 13.00 -18.68
N ASN A 25 5.24 12.46 -19.39
CA ASN A 25 4.16 13.26 -19.94
C ASN A 25 3.26 13.76 -18.81
N LYS A 26 3.34 15.07 -18.53
CA LYS A 26 2.59 15.72 -17.44
C LYS A 26 1.09 15.69 -17.70
N ASP A 27 0.66 15.79 -18.96
CA ASP A 27 -0.75 15.86 -19.32
C ASP A 27 -1.50 14.58 -18.93
N ILE A 28 -0.83 13.44 -19.11
CA ILE A 28 -1.38 12.12 -18.77
C ILE A 28 -1.17 11.81 -17.29
N ALA A 29 -0.03 12.20 -16.73
CA ALA A 29 0.22 12.05 -15.30
C ALA A 29 -0.79 12.83 -14.46
N GLU A 30 -1.23 14.02 -14.91
CA GLU A 30 -2.23 14.85 -14.23
C GLU A 30 -3.54 14.10 -14.00
N TRP A 31 -3.96 13.27 -14.96
CA TRP A 31 -5.16 12.44 -14.86
C TRP A 31 -5.11 11.42 -13.73
N PHE A 32 -3.92 11.09 -13.23
CA PHE A 32 -3.71 10.12 -12.15
C PHE A 32 -3.22 10.77 -10.86
N THR A 33 -3.17 12.11 -10.79
CA THR A 33 -2.66 12.80 -9.60
C THR A 33 -3.48 12.48 -8.33
N PRO A 34 -2.81 12.32 -7.17
CA PRO A 34 -3.46 12.12 -5.87
C PRO A 34 -4.09 13.39 -5.24
N ASN A 35 -3.88 14.58 -5.81
CA ASN A 35 -4.19 15.84 -5.10
C ASN A 35 -5.69 16.10 -4.90
N ASP A 36 -6.56 15.53 -5.75
CA ASP A 36 -8.02 15.69 -5.66
C ASP A 36 -8.73 14.58 -4.89
N ILE A 37 -7.99 13.74 -4.16
CA ILE A 37 -8.55 12.55 -3.51
C ILE A 37 -9.72 12.91 -2.58
N MET A 38 -9.68 14.03 -1.86
CA MET A 38 -10.75 14.39 -0.90
C MET A 38 -12.16 14.42 -1.53
N ARG A 39 -12.30 14.88 -2.78
CA ARG A 39 -13.61 14.90 -3.47
C ARG A 39 -13.98 13.57 -4.11
N LEU A 40 -13.01 12.68 -4.27
CA LEU A 40 -13.12 11.44 -5.02
C LEU A 40 -13.18 10.20 -4.13
N ILE A 41 -12.90 10.31 -2.81
CA ILE A 41 -12.91 9.20 -1.85
C ILE A 41 -14.26 8.46 -1.84
N GLU A 42 -15.38 9.19 -1.87
CA GLU A 42 -16.72 8.56 -1.85
C GLU A 42 -17.11 7.92 -3.19
N LEU A 43 -16.52 8.37 -4.29
CA LEU A 43 -16.87 7.94 -5.64
C LEU A 43 -15.99 6.80 -6.16
N ILE A 44 -14.77 6.65 -5.62
CA ILE A 44 -13.77 5.73 -6.15
C ILE A 44 -13.44 4.66 -5.11
N ARG A 45 -13.51 3.40 -5.54
CA ARG A 45 -13.05 2.26 -4.72
C ARG A 45 -11.58 2.43 -4.34
N PRO A 46 -11.19 2.17 -3.08
CA PRO A 46 -9.84 2.46 -2.61
C PRO A 46 -8.75 1.62 -3.32
N ASP A 47 -9.06 0.43 -3.82
CA ASP A 47 -8.17 -0.37 -4.67
C ASP A 47 -7.71 0.38 -5.94
N LEU A 48 -8.62 1.17 -6.54
CA LEU A 48 -8.31 1.95 -7.73
C LEU A 48 -7.37 3.12 -7.40
N LEU A 49 -7.41 3.63 -6.16
CA LEU A 49 -6.48 4.67 -5.70
C LEU A 49 -5.05 4.13 -5.61
N LEU A 50 -4.87 2.89 -5.14
CA LEU A 50 -3.56 2.24 -5.15
C LEU A 50 -3.02 2.15 -6.58
N LEU A 51 -3.81 1.61 -7.51
CA LEU A 51 -3.39 1.46 -8.91
C LEU A 51 -3.08 2.81 -9.57
N ARG A 52 -3.92 3.82 -9.31
CA ARG A 52 -3.73 5.19 -9.80
C ARG A 52 -2.40 5.77 -9.34
N THR A 53 -2.06 5.57 -8.07
CA THR A 53 -0.78 6.02 -7.49
C THR A 53 0.40 5.30 -8.13
N VAL A 54 0.29 3.99 -8.33
CA VAL A 54 1.33 3.19 -9.02
C VAL A 54 1.52 3.67 -10.45
N VAL A 55 0.44 3.86 -11.22
CA VAL A 55 0.47 4.34 -12.61
C VAL A 55 1.09 5.73 -12.71
N TYR A 56 0.71 6.65 -11.81
CA TYR A 56 1.31 7.99 -11.75
C TYR A 56 2.84 7.92 -11.54
N ASN A 57 3.29 7.07 -10.62
CA ASN A 57 4.70 6.87 -10.33
C ASN A 57 5.44 6.14 -11.46
N LEU A 58 4.79 5.24 -12.19
CA LEU A 58 5.34 4.58 -13.38
C LEU A 58 5.56 5.57 -14.55
N ILE A 59 4.63 6.50 -14.76
CA ILE A 59 4.79 7.56 -15.78
C ILE A 59 5.92 8.52 -15.37
N SER A 60 5.99 8.85 -14.07
CA SER A 60 6.99 9.73 -13.47
C SER A 60 8.19 8.98 -12.86
N TRP A 61 8.62 7.90 -13.50
CA TRP A 61 9.60 6.93 -12.97
C TRP A 61 10.90 7.54 -12.41
N GLU A 62 11.47 8.52 -13.11
CA GLU A 62 12.70 9.18 -12.69
C GLU A 62 12.55 10.00 -11.40
N SER A 63 11.35 10.52 -11.13
CA SER A 63 11.11 11.38 -9.96
C SER A 63 11.07 10.64 -8.62
N ILE A 64 10.97 9.31 -8.63
CA ILE A 64 10.92 8.48 -7.43
C ILE A 64 12.27 8.54 -6.71
N THR A 65 12.29 8.91 -5.43
CA THR A 65 13.51 8.88 -4.61
C THR A 65 13.29 8.03 -3.35
N ASN A 66 14.34 7.42 -2.84
CA ASN A 66 14.33 6.58 -1.63
C ASN A 66 14.35 7.41 -0.34
N THR A 67 13.54 8.47 -0.26
CA THR A 67 13.44 9.35 0.90
C THR A 67 12.04 9.30 1.50
N THR A 68 11.94 9.42 2.83
CA THR A 68 10.65 9.52 3.52
C THR A 68 9.89 10.78 3.10
N GLU A 69 10.62 11.88 2.88
CA GLU A 69 10.05 13.13 2.36
C GLU A 69 9.34 12.96 1.02
N TRP A 70 9.85 12.10 0.15
CA TRP A 70 9.20 11.83 -1.14
C TRP A 70 7.87 11.11 -0.96
N ILE A 71 7.81 10.14 -0.04
CA ILE A 71 6.57 9.42 0.29
C ILE A 71 5.54 10.39 0.87
N GLU A 72 5.95 11.23 1.82
CA GLU A 72 5.09 12.23 2.44
C GLU A 72 4.56 13.26 1.43
N LYS A 73 5.34 13.64 0.43
CA LYS A 73 4.89 14.53 -0.65
C LYS A 73 3.81 13.94 -1.55
N GLN A 74 3.74 12.60 -1.67
CA GLN A 74 2.69 11.93 -2.45
C GLN A 74 1.36 11.85 -1.69
N ILE A 75 1.38 12.03 -0.37
CA ILE A 75 0.20 11.94 0.49
C ILE A 75 -0.36 13.36 0.70
N PRO A 76 -1.60 13.64 0.27
CA PRO A 76 -2.25 14.90 0.58
C PRO A 76 -2.28 15.18 2.09
N VAL A 77 -1.89 16.39 2.50
CA VAL A 77 -1.84 16.82 3.90
C VAL A 77 -3.22 16.70 4.58
N ALA A 78 -4.30 16.81 3.81
CA ALA A 78 -5.67 16.60 4.30
C ALA A 78 -5.93 15.15 4.73
N LEU A 79 -5.35 14.16 4.04
CA LEU A 79 -5.47 12.76 4.42
C LEU A 79 -4.58 12.44 5.61
N SER A 80 -3.33 12.91 5.63
CA SER A 80 -2.42 12.62 6.75
C SER A 80 -2.89 13.24 8.08
N LYS A 81 -3.57 14.39 8.03
CA LYS A 81 -4.14 15.02 9.23
C LYS A 81 -5.42 14.35 9.70
N ASN A 82 -6.29 13.88 8.81
CA ASN A 82 -7.60 13.33 9.18
C ASN A 82 -7.58 11.80 9.32
N ALA A 83 -6.53 11.10 8.87
CA ALA A 83 -6.41 9.65 9.03
C ALA A 83 -6.29 9.29 10.52
N PHE A 84 -7.05 8.27 10.94
CA PHE A 84 -7.09 7.75 12.33
C PHE A 84 -7.65 8.72 13.40
N GLN A 85 -8.25 9.85 13.01
CA GLN A 85 -8.98 10.75 13.92
C GLN A 85 -10.48 10.41 13.94
N THR A 86 -11.10 10.41 15.12
CA THR A 86 -12.54 10.10 15.25
C THR A 86 -13.46 11.28 14.93
N GLU A 87 -13.00 12.52 15.13
CA GLU A 87 -13.68 13.70 14.61
C GLU A 87 -12.89 14.26 13.42
N PRO A 88 -13.18 13.84 12.17
CA PRO A 88 -12.71 14.60 11.04
C PRO A 88 -13.25 16.01 11.20
N SER A 89 -12.37 17.02 11.18
CA SER A 89 -12.75 18.44 11.11
C SER A 89 -13.72 18.78 9.96
N LEU A 90 -13.93 17.82 9.06
CA LEU A 90 -14.84 17.82 7.93
C LEU A 90 -16.01 16.88 8.25
N ASN A 91 -17.09 17.42 8.81
CA ASN A 91 -18.38 16.77 9.11
C ASN A 91 -19.12 16.18 7.87
N THR A 92 -18.42 15.90 6.77
CA THR A 92 -19.01 15.59 5.46
C THR A 92 -18.59 14.24 4.91
N TYR A 93 -17.50 13.63 5.42
CA TYR A 93 -16.94 12.41 4.87
C TYR A 93 -16.77 11.33 5.95
N ASP A 94 -17.09 10.08 5.62
CA ASP A 94 -16.91 8.93 6.51
C ASP A 94 -15.43 8.75 6.88
N ALA A 95 -15.13 8.76 8.18
CA ALA A 95 -13.77 8.57 8.71
C ALA A 95 -13.14 7.23 8.27
N GLU A 96 -13.98 6.22 8.03
CA GLU A 96 -13.58 4.92 7.48
C GLU A 96 -12.97 5.06 6.10
N SER A 97 -13.67 5.72 5.18
CA SER A 97 -13.27 5.87 3.79
C SER A 97 -11.98 6.68 3.67
N ILE A 98 -11.81 7.70 4.53
CA ILE A 98 -10.57 8.49 4.62
C ILE A 98 -9.39 7.61 5.06
N THR A 99 -9.58 6.83 6.13
CA THR A 99 -8.52 5.98 6.69
C THR A 99 -8.14 4.85 5.71
N GLN A 100 -9.12 4.23 5.07
CA GLN A 100 -8.89 3.24 4.03
C GLN A 100 -8.11 3.85 2.85
N ALA A 101 -8.55 5.00 2.32
CA ALA A 101 -7.87 5.67 1.21
C ALA A 101 -6.40 6.00 1.54
N TYR A 102 -6.14 6.45 2.77
CA TYR A 102 -4.77 6.67 3.26
C TYR A 102 -3.94 5.39 3.23
N CYS A 103 -4.47 4.29 3.77
CA CYS A 103 -3.79 2.99 3.79
C CYS A 103 -3.43 2.48 2.38
N TYR A 104 -4.37 2.53 1.43
CA TYR A 104 -4.13 2.10 0.05
C TYR A 104 -3.15 3.00 -0.70
N LEU A 105 -3.17 4.31 -0.44
CA LEU A 105 -2.25 5.26 -1.05
C LEU A 105 -0.82 5.02 -0.55
N VAL A 106 -0.61 4.90 0.77
CA VAL A 106 0.72 4.58 1.34
C VAL A 106 1.24 3.26 0.76
N SER A 107 0.39 2.24 0.72
CA SER A 107 0.74 0.94 0.11
C SER A 107 1.16 1.08 -1.36
N GLY A 108 0.41 1.84 -2.16
CA GLY A 108 0.73 2.09 -3.57
C GLY A 108 2.04 2.85 -3.78
N VAL A 109 2.32 3.86 -2.93
CA VAL A 109 3.59 4.58 -2.96
C VAL A 109 4.76 3.64 -2.61
N CYS A 110 4.64 2.87 -1.52
CA CYS A 110 5.67 1.90 -1.12
C CYS A 110 5.89 0.81 -2.19
N PHE A 111 4.81 0.34 -2.84
CA PHE A 111 4.90 -0.64 -3.93
C PHE A 111 5.61 -0.05 -5.15
N SER A 112 5.30 1.17 -5.54
CA SER A 112 6.00 1.85 -6.65
C SER A 112 7.48 2.10 -6.34
N LEU A 113 7.82 2.39 -5.09
CA LEU A 113 9.20 2.51 -4.63
C LEU A 113 9.93 1.17 -4.73
N ALA A 114 9.28 0.08 -4.32
CA ALA A 114 9.83 -1.26 -4.45
C ALA A 114 10.06 -1.68 -5.90
N LEU A 115 9.15 -1.34 -6.82
CA LEU A 115 9.33 -1.59 -8.25
C LEU A 115 10.60 -0.91 -8.79
N LYS A 116 10.89 0.32 -8.36
CA LYS A 116 12.09 1.05 -8.81
C LYS A 116 13.39 0.44 -8.28
N TYR A 117 13.38 -0.01 -7.04
CA TYR A 117 14.55 -0.56 -6.36
C TYR A 117 14.56 -2.09 -6.30
N ALA A 118 13.77 -2.76 -7.16
CA ALA A 118 13.66 -4.20 -7.21
C ALA A 118 15.02 -4.86 -7.46
N GLY A 119 15.44 -5.77 -6.57
CA GLY A 119 16.72 -6.46 -6.68
C GLY A 119 17.97 -5.57 -6.59
N THR A 120 17.85 -4.32 -6.13
CA THR A 120 19.00 -3.41 -5.95
C THR A 120 19.67 -3.53 -4.58
N TRP A 121 19.05 -4.26 -3.64
CA TRP A 121 19.57 -4.49 -2.29
C TRP A 121 19.81 -3.19 -1.51
N ASN A 122 19.03 -2.16 -1.81
CA ASN A 122 19.14 -0.87 -1.15
C ASN A 122 18.54 -0.93 0.26
N GLU A 123 19.40 -0.93 1.29
CA GLU A 123 19.00 -0.96 2.69
C GLU A 123 18.15 0.25 3.10
N GLN A 124 18.37 1.42 2.49
CA GLN A 124 17.59 2.62 2.81
C GLN A 124 16.12 2.41 2.44
N THR A 125 15.85 1.93 1.22
CA THR A 125 14.49 1.62 0.76
C THR A 125 13.85 0.53 1.62
N ALA A 126 14.61 -0.53 1.93
CA ALA A 126 14.13 -1.61 2.79
C ALA A 126 13.75 -1.11 4.20
N ASN A 127 14.57 -0.24 4.80
CA ASN A 127 14.31 0.33 6.14
C ASN A 127 13.07 1.23 6.16
N ILE A 128 12.86 2.01 5.10
CA ILE A 128 11.66 2.84 4.96
C ILE A 128 10.40 1.95 4.92
N ILE A 129 10.38 0.94 4.04
CA ILE A 129 9.24 0.02 3.91
C ILE A 129 9.01 -0.76 5.22
N ARG A 130 10.08 -1.19 5.91
CA ARG A 130 9.99 -1.84 7.24
C ARG A 130 9.37 -0.94 8.29
N THR A 131 9.69 0.35 8.26
CA THR A 131 9.14 1.32 9.22
C THR A 131 7.63 1.44 9.03
N TYR A 132 7.15 1.58 7.79
CA TYR A 132 5.73 1.59 7.49
C TYR A 132 5.06 0.25 7.83
N PHE A 133 5.69 -0.88 7.50
CA PHE A 133 5.18 -2.20 7.89
C PHE A 133 4.97 -2.32 9.40
N LYS A 134 5.96 -1.91 10.21
CA LYS A 134 5.85 -1.93 11.68
C LYS A 134 4.73 -1.02 12.18
N GLN A 135 4.55 0.16 11.58
CA GLN A 135 3.43 1.05 11.91
C GLN A 135 2.10 0.35 11.66
N PHE A 136 1.89 -0.26 10.49
CA PHE A 136 0.66 -0.99 10.17
C PHE A 136 0.45 -2.25 11.02
N GLN A 137 1.53 -2.94 11.40
CA GLN A 137 1.45 -4.12 12.26
C GLN A 137 0.89 -3.79 13.65
N ILE A 138 1.26 -2.64 14.24
CA ILE A 138 0.73 -2.18 15.53
C ILE A 138 -0.80 -2.04 15.48
N TYR A 139 -1.37 -1.62 14.35
CA TYR A 139 -2.82 -1.50 14.21
C TYR A 139 -3.53 -2.85 14.11
N ILE A 140 -2.90 -3.91 13.58
CA ILE A 140 -3.50 -5.26 13.55
C ILE A 140 -3.40 -5.94 14.92
N ASP A 141 -2.27 -5.79 15.60
CA ASP A 141 -2.04 -6.45 16.88
C ASP A 141 -2.83 -5.78 18.04
N ARG A 142 -3.54 -4.67 17.78
CA ARG A 142 -4.53 -4.10 18.71
C ARG A 142 -5.78 -4.98 18.74
N PRO A 143 -6.16 -5.55 19.90
CA PRO A 143 -7.40 -6.32 20.03
C PRO A 143 -8.62 -5.41 19.88
N ALA A 144 -9.71 -5.95 19.31
CA ALA A 144 -10.97 -5.25 19.05
C ALA A 144 -11.62 -4.63 20.31
N ASP A 145 -11.23 -5.08 21.51
CA ASP A 145 -11.73 -4.58 22.81
C ASP A 145 -11.24 -3.15 23.16
N TYR A 146 -10.35 -2.55 22.37
CA TYR A 146 -9.89 -1.16 22.57
C TYR A 146 -10.82 -0.11 21.96
N VAL A 147 -11.69 -0.49 21.01
CA VAL A 147 -12.63 0.46 20.35
C VAL A 147 -13.67 1.00 21.34
N GLU A 148 -13.97 0.26 22.41
CA GLU A 148 -14.85 0.74 23.49
C GLU A 148 -14.16 1.70 24.48
N ASN A 149 -12.81 1.71 24.54
CA ASN A 149 -12.06 2.40 25.58
C ASN A 149 -11.37 3.69 25.12
N ASP A 150 -11.12 3.87 23.82
CA ASP A 150 -10.64 5.13 23.23
C ASP A 150 -11.58 5.57 22.08
N PRO A 151 -12.51 6.51 22.32
CA PRO A 151 -13.42 7.03 21.29
C PRO A 151 -12.71 7.94 20.29
N ASP A 152 -11.38 8.09 20.36
CA ASP A 152 -10.61 9.03 19.54
C ASP A 152 -9.85 8.38 18.37
N CYS A 153 -9.75 7.04 18.31
CA CYS A 153 -9.00 6.34 17.26
C CYS A 153 -9.88 5.37 16.45
N TYR A 154 -10.28 5.77 15.25
CA TYR A 154 -10.96 4.89 14.30
C TYR A 154 -9.95 3.87 13.72
N ALA A 155 -10.18 2.58 13.97
CA ALA A 155 -9.39 1.49 13.40
C ALA A 155 -9.90 1.14 11.99
N PRO A 156 -9.05 1.13 10.95
CA PRO A 156 -9.47 0.71 9.62
C PRO A 156 -9.88 -0.76 9.60
N ASP A 157 -10.73 -1.12 8.63
CA ASP A 157 -11.19 -2.49 8.45
C ASP A 157 -10.00 -3.48 8.37
N THR A 158 -10.12 -4.56 9.14
CA THR A 158 -9.09 -5.60 9.29
C THR A 158 -8.67 -6.20 7.95
N ILE A 159 -9.60 -6.28 6.97
CA ILE A 159 -9.34 -6.77 5.61
C ILE A 159 -8.41 -5.82 4.85
N THR A 160 -8.66 -4.50 4.95
CA THR A 160 -7.82 -3.48 4.32
C THR A 160 -6.41 -3.49 4.92
N LEU A 161 -6.29 -3.63 6.23
CA LEU A 161 -4.99 -3.73 6.89
C LEU A 161 -4.20 -4.98 6.45
N GLU A 162 -4.85 -6.14 6.36
CA GLU A 162 -4.22 -7.37 5.90
C GLU A 162 -3.72 -7.26 4.45
N PHE A 163 -4.50 -6.59 3.59
CA PHE A 163 -4.08 -6.30 2.21
C PHE A 163 -2.85 -5.39 2.15
N VAL A 164 -2.83 -4.31 2.95
CA VAL A 164 -1.72 -3.35 3.01
C VAL A 164 -0.46 -4.04 3.52
N ILE A 165 -0.56 -4.83 4.58
CA ILE A 165 0.55 -5.63 5.09
C ILE A 165 1.08 -6.58 4.03
N SER A 166 0.21 -7.35 3.38
CA SER A 166 0.60 -8.29 2.33
C SER A 166 1.35 -7.58 1.20
N THR A 167 0.90 -6.39 0.81
CA THR A 167 1.51 -5.58 -0.24
C THR A 167 2.87 -4.99 0.19
N LEU A 168 2.99 -4.49 1.42
CA LEU A 168 4.25 -3.98 1.97
C LEU A 168 5.31 -5.07 2.11
N VAL A 169 4.90 -6.27 2.54
CA VAL A 169 5.77 -7.44 2.66
C VAL A 169 6.29 -7.88 1.28
N LEU A 170 5.41 -7.92 0.28
CA LEU A 170 5.78 -8.15 -1.12
C LEU A 170 6.76 -7.10 -1.63
N SER A 171 6.49 -5.83 -1.34
CA SER A 171 7.34 -4.69 -1.71
C SER A 171 8.74 -4.82 -1.11
N LEU A 172 8.81 -5.19 0.17
CA LEU A 172 10.08 -5.40 0.87
C LEU A 172 10.87 -6.60 0.30
N ALA A 173 10.18 -7.70 0.02
CA ALA A 173 10.79 -8.88 -0.61
C ALA A 173 11.27 -8.61 -2.05
N MET A 174 10.59 -7.74 -2.79
CA MET A 174 11.00 -7.32 -4.13
C MET A 174 12.31 -6.52 -4.11
N VAL A 175 12.48 -5.61 -3.16
CA VAL A 175 13.72 -4.83 -3.00
C VAL A 175 14.90 -5.72 -2.59
N MET A 176 14.64 -6.69 -1.71
CA MET A 176 15.63 -7.63 -1.16
C MET A 176 15.63 -8.99 -1.87
N ALA A 177 15.19 -9.02 -3.13
CA ALA A 177 15.07 -10.26 -3.87
C ALA A 177 16.44 -10.95 -4.03
N GLY A 178 16.49 -12.23 -3.68
CA GLY A 178 17.71 -13.05 -3.70
C GLY A 178 18.68 -12.83 -2.54
N SER A 179 18.38 -11.93 -1.58
CA SER A 179 19.32 -11.61 -0.50
C SER A 179 19.37 -12.58 0.66
N GLY A 180 18.28 -13.34 0.87
CA GLY A 180 18.17 -14.22 2.02
C GLY A 180 18.27 -13.49 3.37
N ASP A 181 17.80 -12.24 3.46
CA ASP A 181 17.84 -11.51 4.73
C ASP A 181 17.02 -12.21 5.83
N LEU A 182 17.70 -12.53 6.93
CA LEU A 182 17.12 -13.24 8.08
C LEU A 182 16.01 -12.44 8.75
N GLN A 183 16.12 -11.11 8.79
CA GLN A 183 15.09 -10.30 9.44
C GLN A 183 13.77 -10.37 8.67
N LEU A 184 13.82 -10.22 7.34
CA LEU A 184 12.65 -10.39 6.49
C LEU A 184 12.12 -11.82 6.52
N LEU A 185 13.00 -12.83 6.51
CA LEU A 185 12.61 -14.24 6.59
C LEU A 185 11.86 -14.57 7.88
N ASN A 186 12.35 -14.07 9.03
CA ASN A 186 11.66 -14.24 10.30
C ASN A 186 10.30 -13.54 10.32
N LEU A 187 10.20 -12.33 9.75
CA LEU A 187 8.92 -11.63 9.61
C LEU A 187 7.93 -12.40 8.74
N LEU A 188 8.40 -12.94 7.61
CA LEU A 188 7.57 -13.74 6.70
C LEU A 188 7.07 -15.03 7.37
N GLN A 189 7.94 -15.75 8.08
CA GLN A 189 7.55 -16.94 8.84
C GLN A 189 6.54 -16.60 9.93
N ALA A 190 6.78 -15.52 10.68
CA ALA A 190 5.86 -15.05 11.71
C ALA A 190 4.48 -14.71 11.14
N LEU A 191 4.40 -14.17 9.91
CA LEU A 191 3.13 -13.92 9.22
C LEU A 191 2.45 -15.21 8.75
N GLN A 192 3.20 -16.19 8.24
CA GLN A 192 2.64 -17.48 7.82
C GLN A 192 2.04 -18.28 8.99
N THR A 193 2.63 -18.19 10.19
CA THR A 193 2.11 -18.88 11.38
C THR A 193 0.86 -18.23 11.96
N ARG A 194 0.45 -17.03 11.50
CA ARG A 194 -0.80 -16.36 11.94
C ARG A 194 -2.05 -17.03 11.38
N VAL A 195 -1.92 -17.96 10.44
CA VAL A 195 -3.06 -18.69 9.85
C VAL A 195 -3.68 -19.61 10.89
N GLY A 196 -4.90 -19.28 11.31
CA GLY A 196 -5.68 -20.08 12.25
C GLY A 196 -7.15 -19.68 12.27
N PRO A 197 -8.03 -20.53 12.85
CA PRO A 197 -9.47 -20.26 12.94
C PRO A 197 -9.82 -19.00 13.76
N ASP A 198 -8.87 -18.50 14.55
CA ASP A 198 -8.99 -17.31 15.40
C ASP A 198 -8.80 -15.99 14.61
N ARG A 199 -8.29 -16.05 13.36
CA ARG A 199 -8.04 -14.88 12.50
C ARG A 199 -8.72 -15.03 11.15
N ALA A 200 -10.05 -14.94 11.14
CA ALA A 200 -10.88 -15.11 9.95
C ALA A 200 -10.63 -14.08 8.83
N HIS A 201 -9.93 -12.97 9.11
CA HIS A 201 -9.52 -11.96 8.12
C HIS A 201 -8.33 -12.40 7.26
N VAL A 202 -7.57 -13.41 7.68
CA VAL A 202 -6.45 -13.95 6.89
C VAL A 202 -7.02 -14.89 5.84
N THR A 203 -7.08 -14.39 4.60
CA THR A 203 -7.62 -15.15 3.46
C THR A 203 -6.54 -15.97 2.77
N TYR A 204 -6.94 -16.91 1.90
CA TYR A 204 -6.00 -17.61 1.03
C TYR A 204 -5.11 -16.66 0.21
N GLY A 205 -5.64 -15.50 -0.19
CA GLY A 205 -4.91 -14.50 -0.96
C GLY A 205 -3.72 -13.90 -0.20
N SER A 206 -3.88 -13.56 1.08
CA SER A 206 -2.76 -13.03 1.88
C SER A 206 -1.69 -14.10 2.11
N HIS A 207 -2.09 -15.36 2.32
CA HIS A 207 -1.14 -16.47 2.42
C HIS A 207 -0.33 -16.69 1.13
N VAL A 208 -0.97 -16.60 -0.03
CA VAL A 208 -0.26 -16.65 -1.32
C VAL A 208 0.69 -15.47 -1.48
N ALA A 209 0.29 -14.26 -1.07
CA ALA A 209 1.16 -13.08 -1.11
C ALA A 209 2.43 -13.25 -0.27
N VAL A 210 2.30 -13.75 0.97
CA VAL A 210 3.45 -14.02 1.85
C VAL A 210 4.33 -15.14 1.28
N SER A 211 3.73 -16.17 0.69
CA SER A 211 4.48 -17.26 0.05
C SER A 211 5.26 -16.79 -1.18
N MET A 212 4.68 -15.89 -1.99
CA MET A 212 5.38 -15.24 -3.10
C MET A 212 6.54 -14.38 -2.61
N ALA A 213 6.36 -13.64 -1.51
CA ALA A 213 7.41 -12.84 -0.91
C ALA A 213 8.59 -13.70 -0.42
N LEU A 214 8.34 -14.88 0.17
CA LEU A 214 9.40 -15.85 0.49
C LEU A 214 10.12 -16.37 -0.75
N GLY A 215 9.37 -16.67 -1.82
CA GLY A 215 9.94 -17.09 -3.10
C GLY A 215 10.84 -16.03 -3.71
N LEU A 216 10.46 -14.75 -3.63
CA LEU A 216 11.28 -13.62 -4.09
C LEU A 216 12.55 -13.45 -3.25
N LEU A 217 12.44 -13.58 -1.93
CA LEU A 217 13.59 -13.45 -1.03
C LEU A 217 14.66 -14.53 -1.27
N LEU A 218 14.22 -15.76 -1.57
CA LEU A 218 15.08 -16.91 -1.83
C LEU A 218 15.22 -17.23 -3.33
N LEU A 219 14.94 -16.25 -4.20
CA LEU A 219 15.00 -16.43 -5.64
C LEU A 219 16.41 -16.92 -6.04
N GLY A 220 16.46 -18.01 -6.81
CA GLY A 220 17.74 -18.62 -7.24
C GLY A 220 18.50 -19.39 -6.14
N GLY A 221 17.94 -19.53 -4.93
CA GLY A 221 18.62 -20.20 -3.81
C GLY A 221 19.79 -19.39 -3.23
N GLY A 222 19.78 -18.06 -3.42
CA GLY A 222 20.87 -17.17 -3.00
C GLY A 222 22.12 -17.28 -3.88
N ARG A 223 21.96 -17.60 -5.17
CA ARG A 223 23.03 -17.74 -6.16
C ARG A 223 23.08 -16.59 -7.14
#